data_AF-A0A5A9W6I2-F1
#
_entry.id   AF-A0A5A9W6I2-F1
#
_cell.length_a   1.000
_cell.length_b   1.000
_cell.length_c   1.000
_cell.angle_alpha   90.00
_cell.angle_beta   90.00
_cell.angle_gamma   90.00
#
_symmetry.space_group_name_H-M   'P 1'
#
loop_
_entity.id
_entity.type
_entity.pdbx_description
1 polymer ?
#
loop_
_entity_poly.entity_id
_entity_poly.type
_entity_poly.pdbx_seq_one_letter_code
_entity_poly.pdbx_strand_id
1 'polypeptide(L)' 'MVERKNSGGSAFPYELTKKYYHGMTMRDYFAAQAMQGLAAASLHSRMTPEMVAKRAYEWADAMLNERDGKA' A
#
# COMPACT_ATOMS: atom_id res chain seq x y z
N MET A 1 9.94 -1.81 19.95
CA MET A 1 8.57 -1.33 19.72
C MET A 1 8.43 -1.11 18.22
N VAL A 2 7.67 -1.97 17.52
CA VAL A 2 7.49 -1.84 16.07
C VAL A 2 6.52 -0.69 15.83
N GLU A 3 7.05 0.40 15.28
CA GLU A 3 6.27 1.57 14.88
C GLU A 3 5.10 1.10 14.00
N ARG A 4 3.86 1.38 14.43
CA ARG A 4 2.68 1.06 13.61
C ARG A 4 2.68 1.99 12.41
N LYS A 5 3.31 1.56 11.31
CA LYS A 5 3.21 2.22 10.00
C LYS A 5 1.75 2.58 9.73
N ASN A 6 1.49 3.85 9.40
CA ASN A 6 0.16 4.37 9.08
C ASN A 6 -0.44 3.53 7.94
N SER A 7 -1.25 2.53 8.28
CA SER A 7 -1.75 1.56 7.31
C SER A 7 -3.04 2.02 6.60
N GLY A 8 -3.57 3.18 6.99
CA GLY A 8 -4.74 3.80 6.37
C GLY A 8 -6.08 3.12 6.64
N GLY A 9 -6.12 2.08 7.48
CA GLY A 9 -7.32 1.28 7.78
C GLY A 9 -7.48 0.07 6.85
N SER A 10 -8.63 -0.61 6.92
CA SER A 10 -8.96 -1.72 6.00
C SER A 10 -9.26 -1.20 4.60
N ALA A 11 -8.70 -1.84 3.56
CA ALA A 11 -8.94 -1.51 2.16
C ALA A 11 -10.39 -1.78 1.72
N PHE A 12 -11.00 -2.81 2.31
CA PHE A 12 -12.36 -3.22 2.02
C PHE A 12 -13.09 -3.37 3.36
N PRO A 13 -13.61 -2.26 3.94
CA PRO A 13 -14.32 -2.32 5.20
C PRO A 13 -15.62 -3.11 5.04
N TYR A 14 -15.81 -4.13 5.88
CA TYR A 14 -17.04 -4.91 5.91
C TYR A 14 -17.45 -5.16 7.37
N GLU A 15 -18.72 -4.90 7.70
CA GLU A 15 -19.29 -5.11 9.03
C GLU A 15 -20.01 -6.46 9.12
N LEU A 16 -19.27 -7.55 9.34
CA LEU A 16 -19.85 -8.83 9.73
C LEU A 16 -19.72 -8.92 11.26
N THR A 17 -20.76 -8.51 11.98
CA THR A 17 -20.92 -8.73 13.45
C THR A 17 -19.86 -8.06 14.35
N LYS A 18 -19.77 -6.71 14.39
CA LYS A 18 -18.92 -5.93 15.36
C LYS A 18 -17.44 -6.35 15.47
N LYS A 19 -16.97 -7.27 14.63
CA LYS A 19 -15.61 -7.81 14.61
C LYS A 19 -14.99 -7.34 13.31
N TYR A 20 -14.15 -6.31 13.42
CA TYR A 20 -13.40 -5.81 12.28
C TYR A 20 -12.45 -6.91 11.80
N TYR A 21 -12.79 -7.59 10.71
CA TYR A 21 -11.83 -8.43 10.01
C TYR A 21 -10.84 -7.50 9.33
N HIS A 22 -9.58 -7.56 9.76
CA HIS A 22 -8.55 -6.60 9.36
C HIS A 22 -8.11 -6.70 7.90
N GLY A 23 -8.72 -7.58 7.09
CA GLY A 23 -8.58 -7.63 5.63
C GLY A 23 -7.16 -7.36 5.12
N MET A 24 -7.08 -6.69 3.97
CA MET A 24 -5.87 -6.01 3.50
C MET A 24 -5.91 -4.56 3.98
N THR A 25 -4.77 -3.94 4.30
CA THR A 25 -4.76 -2.51 4.66
C THR A 25 -4.85 -1.63 3.41
N MET A 26 -5.34 -0.39 3.53
CA MET A 26 -5.33 0.59 2.42
C MET A 26 -3.92 0.78 1.86
N ARG A 27 -2.91 0.77 2.74
CA ARG A 27 -1.49 0.83 2.37
C ARG A 27 -1.07 -0.35 1.48
N ASP A 28 -1.42 -1.57 1.87
CA ASP A 28 -1.08 -2.78 1.10
C ASP A 28 -1.84 -2.83 -0.22
N TYR A 29 -3.09 -2.35 -0.24
CA TYR A 29 -3.88 -2.26 -1.46
C TYR A 29 -3.27 -1.28 -2.47
N PHE A 30 -2.95 -0.06 -2.05
CA PHE A 30 -2.28 0.92 -2.91
C PHE A 30 -0.91 0.44 -3.38
N ALA A 31 -0.14 -0.20 -2.50
CA ALA A 31 1.15 -0.77 -2.87
C ALA A 31 0.97 -1.87 -3.93
N ALA A 32 0.00 -2.77 -3.77
CA ALA A 32 -0.29 -3.80 -4.77
C ALA A 32 -0.67 -3.19 -6.14
N GLN A 33 -1.48 -2.12 -6.16
CA GLN A 33 -1.82 -1.40 -7.38
C GLN A 33 -0.58 -0.78 -8.05
N ALA A 34 0.26 -0.06 -7.29
CA ALA A 34 1.48 0.55 -7.81
C ALA A 34 2.50 -0.50 -8.31
N MET A 35 2.61 -1.62 -7.58
CA MET A 35 3.51 -2.73 -7.90
C MET A 35 3.25 -3.31 -9.29
N GLN A 36 1.98 -3.39 -9.74
CA GLN A 36 1.67 -3.96 -11.06
C GLN A 36 2.33 -3.19 -12.20
N GLY A 37 2.23 -1.85 -12.20
CA GLY A 37 2.88 -1.00 -13.20
C GLY A 37 4.41 -1.00 -13.08
N LEU A 38 4.92 -0.94 -11.85
CA LEU A 38 6.37 -0.97 -11.59
C LEU A 38 7.02 -2.30 -11.99
N ALA A 39 6.34 -3.42 -11.77
CA ALA A 39 6.79 -4.74 -12.18
C ALA A 39 6.73 -4.92 -13.71
N ALA A 40 5.72 -4.37 -14.39
CA ALA A 40 5.70 -4.35 -15.85
C ALA A 40 6.88 -3.54 -16.43
N ALA A 41 7.21 -2.41 -15.80
CA ALA A 41 8.37 -1.60 -16.16
C ALA A 41 9.72 -2.25 -15.79
N SER A 42 9.76 -3.14 -14.78
CA SER A 42 11.00 -3.81 -14.37
C SER A 42 11.52 -4.78 -15.43
N LEU A 43 10.65 -5.35 -16.28
CA LEU A 43 11.05 -6.20 -17.40
C LEU A 43 11.97 -5.49 -18.41
N HIS A 44 11.87 -4.17 -18.51
CA HIS A 44 12.62 -3.34 -19.45
C HIS A 44 13.65 -2.43 -18.75
N SER A 45 13.90 -2.65 -17.46
CA SER A 45 14.82 -1.84 -16.65
C SER A 45 15.64 -2.72 -15.70
N ARG A 46 16.60 -2.14 -14.97
CA ARG A 46 17.40 -2.87 -13.97
C ARG A 46 16.76 -2.87 -12.58
N MET A 47 15.43 -2.74 -12.50
CA MET A 47 14.73 -2.74 -11.21
C MET A 47 14.61 -4.16 -10.66
N THR A 48 15.12 -4.37 -9.45
CA THR A 48 14.93 -5.64 -8.73
C THR A 48 13.54 -5.70 -8.07
N PRO A 49 13.04 -6.90 -7.71
CA PRO A 49 11.79 -7.03 -6.96
C PRO A 49 11.77 -6.19 -5.67
N GLU A 50 12.91 -6.08 -4.97
CA GLU A 50 13.05 -5.27 -3.75
C GLU A 50 12.88 -3.78 -4.03
N MET A 51 13.42 -3.29 -5.16
CA MET A 51 13.24 -1.90 -5.60
C MET A 51 11.78 -1.61 -5.94
N VAL A 52 11.12 -2.54 -6.64
CA VAL A 52 9.70 -2.44 -7.00
C VAL A 52 8.84 -2.41 -5.73
N ALA A 53 9.07 -3.32 -4.79
CA ALA A 53 8.32 -3.37 -3.52
C ALA A 53 8.50 -2.08 -2.70
N LYS A 54 9.74 -1.57 -2.60
CA LYS A 54 10.02 -0.30 -1.91
C LYS A 54 9.24 0.85 -2.54
N ARG A 55 9.35 1.00 -3.86
CA ARG A 55 8.71 2.11 -4.59
C ARG A 55 7.18 2.02 -4.59
N ALA A 56 6.63 0.80 -4.64
CA ALA A 56 5.21 0.58 -4.48
C ALA A 56 4.68 1.10 -3.13
N TYR A 57 5.41 0.84 -2.04
CA TYR A 57 5.04 1.36 -0.72
C TYR A 57 5.25 2.88 -0.60
N GLU A 58 6.24 3.48 -1.26
CA GLU A 58 6.40 4.94 -1.32
C GLU A 58 5.19 5.60 -1.97
N TRP A 59 4.66 5.02 -3.06
CA TRP A 59 3.44 5.50 -3.70
C TRP A 59 2.21 5.33 -2.80
N ALA A 60 2.10 4.19 -2.10
CA ALA A 60 1.03 3.97 -1.13
C ALA A 60 1.04 5.01 0.01
N ASP A 61 2.22 5.30 0.55
CA ASP A 61 2.38 6.28 1.63
C ASP A 61 2.04 7.70 1.14
N ALA A 62 2.41 8.06 -0.11
CA ALA A 62 2.01 9.33 -0.72
C ALA A 62 0.48 9.46 -0.88
N MET A 63 -0.20 8.42 -1.33
CA MET A 63 -1.66 8.40 -1.46
C MET A 63 -2.37 8.54 -0.11
N LEU A 64 -1.83 7.93 0.95
CA LEU A 64 -2.37 8.08 2.30
C LEU A 64 -2.17 9.49 2.85
N ASN A 65 -1.01 10.10 2.60
CA ASN A 65 -0.75 11.49 3.02
C ASN A 65 -1.68 12.48 2.31
N GLU A 66 -1.89 12.31 1.00
CA GLU A 66 -2.85 13.12 0.22
C GLU A 66 -4.26 12.99 0.82
N ARG A 67 -4.71 11.76 1.08
CA ARG A 67 -6.03 11.51 1.67
C ARG A 67 -6.19 12.12 3.06
N ASP A 68 -5.16 12.04 3.89
CA ASP A 68 -5.16 12.56 5.25
C ASP A 68 -4.97 14.10 5.28
N GLY A 69 -4.85 14.77 4.13
CA GLY A 69 -4.66 16.22 4.01
C GLY A 69 -3.29 16.71 4.48
N LYS A 70 -2.26 15.87 4.37
CA LYS A 70 -0.88 16.14 4.82
C LYS A 70 0.10 16.41 3.66
N ALA A 71 -0.42 16.78 2.49
CA ALA A 71 0.36 17.06 1.28
C ALA A 71 1.05 18.43 1.33
#